data_AF-A0A674JBS3-F1
#
_entry.id   AF-A0A674JBS3-F1
#
_cell.length_a   1.000
_cell.length_b   1.000
_cell.length_c   1.000
_cell.angle_alpha   90.00
_cell.angle_beta   90.00
_cell.angle_gamma   90.00
#
_symmetry.space_group_name_H-M   'P 1'
#
loop_
_entity.id
_entity.type
_entity.pdbx_description
1 polymer ?
#
loop_
_entity_poly.entity_id
_entity_poly.type
_entity_poly.pdbx_seq_one_letter_code
_entity_poly.pdbx_strand_id
1 'polypeptide(L)'
;IESFVRIGDLLLRALNVLSQEDLKRFQDKLSHSDFEGKCNIPRGLLENANRIDTKNLLMKFYGGDNAVNVTIDVFTQINLRASAAKLREEREKGKKPKVTENPRVSPRAAAAGGETG
;
A
#
# COMPACT_ATOMS: atom_id res chain seq x y z
N ILE A 1 -15.60 10.50 3.31
CA ILE A 1 -15.80 9.65 2.10
C ILE A 1 -14.51 9.55 1.28
N GLU A 2 -13.75 10.64 1.10
CA GLU A 2 -12.46 10.64 0.35
C GLU A 2 -11.46 9.55 0.74
N SER A 3 -11.34 9.23 2.03
CA SER A 3 -10.36 8.24 2.50
C SER A 3 -10.67 6.81 2.06
N PHE A 4 -11.96 6.47 1.85
CA PHE A 4 -12.36 5.13 1.44
C PHE A 4 -11.99 4.87 -0.03
N VAL A 5 -12.22 5.85 -0.90
CA VAL A 5 -11.87 5.77 -2.33
C VAL A 5 -10.37 5.64 -2.51
N ARG A 6 -9.56 6.42 -1.77
CA ARG A 6 -8.09 6.35 -1.83
C ARG A 6 -7.56 4.99 -1.40
N ILE A 7 -8.06 4.44 -0.29
CA ILE A 7 -7.68 3.10 0.17
C ILE A 7 -8.01 2.04 -0.89
N GLY A 8 -9.19 2.13 -1.48
CA GLY A 8 -9.63 1.18 -2.49
C GLY A 8 -8.75 1.19 -3.74
N ASP A 9 -8.26 2.36 -4.15
CA ASP A 9 -7.32 2.48 -5.28
C ASP A 9 -5.93 1.90 -4.94
N LEU A 10 -5.43 2.16 -3.73
CA LEU A 10 -4.17 1.62 -3.24
C LEU A 10 -4.16 0.08 -3.22
N LEU A 11 -5.22 -0.52 -2.67
CA LEU A 11 -5.40 -1.97 -2.66
C LEU A 11 -5.45 -2.51 -4.09
N LEU A 12 -6.21 -1.87 -4.97
CA LEU A 12 -6.34 -2.34 -6.35
C LEU A 12 -5.01 -2.31 -7.10
N ARG A 13 -4.22 -1.24 -6.97
CA ARG A 13 -2.89 -1.13 -7.58
C ARG A 13 -1.95 -2.21 -7.06
N ALA A 14 -1.97 -2.47 -5.76
CA ALA A 14 -1.19 -3.52 -5.14
C ALA A 14 -1.56 -4.91 -5.70
N LEU A 15 -2.86 -5.19 -5.83
CA LEU A 15 -3.37 -6.44 -6.41
C LEU A 15 -3.14 -6.54 -7.93
N ASN A 16 -3.02 -5.43 -8.65
CA ASN A 16 -2.74 -5.40 -10.09
C ASN A 16 -1.30 -5.78 -10.41
N VAL A 17 -0.35 -5.43 -9.53
CA VAL A 17 1.05 -5.87 -9.60
C VAL A 17 1.21 -7.39 -9.43
N LEU A 18 0.21 -8.06 -8.82
CA LEU A 18 0.25 -9.50 -8.62
C LEU A 18 0.00 -10.28 -9.91
N SER A 19 0.83 -11.29 -10.12
CA SER A 19 0.57 -12.36 -11.06
C SER A 19 -0.67 -13.15 -10.65
N GLN A 20 -1.27 -13.87 -11.61
CA GLN A 20 -2.46 -14.68 -11.36
C GLN A 20 -2.21 -15.74 -10.27
N GLU A 21 -1.00 -16.30 -10.23
CA GLU A 21 -0.59 -17.29 -9.22
C GLU A 21 -0.47 -16.67 -7.83
N ASP A 22 0.18 -15.51 -7.73
CA ASP A 22 0.29 -14.77 -6.46
C ASP A 22 -1.07 -14.35 -5.92
N LEU A 23 -1.99 -13.93 -6.82
CA LEU A 23 -3.36 -13.60 -6.44
C LEU A 23 -4.10 -14.82 -5.87
N LYS A 24 -3.93 -16.00 -6.45
CA LYS A 24 -4.51 -17.24 -5.89
C LYS A 24 -3.94 -17.56 -4.51
N ARG A 25 -2.62 -17.44 -4.33
CA ARG A 25 -1.98 -17.65 -3.01
C ARG A 25 -2.43 -16.62 -1.98
N PHE A 26 -2.61 -15.38 -2.42
CA PHE A 26 -3.13 -14.29 -1.59
C PHE A 26 -4.57 -14.59 -1.12
N GLN A 27 -5.44 -15.01 -2.04
CA GLN A 27 -6.81 -15.41 -1.74
C GLN A 27 -6.89 -16.63 -0.82
N ASP A 28 -6.07 -17.65 -1.07
CA ASP A 28 -5.99 -18.84 -0.23
C ASP A 28 -5.56 -18.46 1.21
N LYS A 29 -4.56 -17.59 1.35
CA LYS A 29 -4.13 -17.07 2.65
C LYS A 29 -5.17 -16.22 3.35
N LEU A 30 -5.93 -15.42 2.62
CA LEU A 30 -7.05 -14.65 3.17
C LEU A 30 -8.16 -15.55 3.73
N SER A 31 -8.42 -16.69 3.08
CA SER A 31 -9.41 -17.64 3.55
C SER A 31 -8.95 -18.47 4.75
N HIS A 32 -7.64 -18.71 4.88
CA HIS A 32 -7.08 -19.59 5.92
C HIS A 32 -6.53 -18.85 7.14
N SER A 33 -6.21 -17.56 7.01
CA SER A 33 -5.59 -16.79 8.09
C SER A 33 -6.64 -15.97 8.82
N ASP A 34 -6.57 -16.00 10.15
CA ASP A 34 -7.36 -15.13 11.02
C ASP A 34 -6.63 -13.81 11.21
N PHE A 35 -7.28 -12.70 10.86
CA PHE A 35 -6.71 -11.36 10.98
C PHE A 35 -7.39 -10.64 12.14
N GLU A 36 -6.82 -10.80 13.34
CA GLU A 36 -7.27 -10.15 14.57
C GLU A 36 -8.73 -10.47 14.96
N GLY A 37 -9.16 -11.72 14.85
CA GLY A 37 -10.51 -12.17 15.20
C GLY A 37 -11.60 -11.67 14.26
N LYS A 38 -11.22 -11.12 13.11
CA LYS A 38 -12.17 -10.67 12.07
C LYS A 38 -12.53 -11.85 11.18
N CYS A 39 -13.83 -12.01 10.90
CA CYS A 39 -14.36 -13.08 10.07
C CYS A 39 -13.54 -13.27 8.79
N ASN A 40 -13.08 -14.50 8.56
CA ASN A 40 -12.39 -14.86 7.34
C ASN A 40 -13.36 -14.72 6.16
N ILE A 41 -12.86 -14.20 5.05
CA ILE A 41 -13.65 -14.15 3.82
C ILE A 41 -13.80 -15.59 3.32
N PRO A 42 -15.02 -16.08 3.08
CA PRO A 42 -15.23 -17.46 2.66
C PRO A 42 -14.51 -17.74 1.34
N ARG A 43 -13.79 -18.87 1.30
CA ARG A 43 -12.97 -19.30 0.16
C ARG A 43 -13.72 -19.26 -1.16
N GLY A 44 -14.98 -19.69 -1.18
CA GLY A 44 -15.81 -19.71 -2.39
C GLY A 44 -16.05 -18.32 -3.01
N LEU A 45 -16.03 -17.25 -2.21
CA LEU A 45 -16.08 -15.88 -2.75
C LEU A 45 -14.73 -15.47 -3.33
N LEU A 46 -13.63 -15.90 -2.72
CA LEU A 46 -12.27 -15.54 -3.14
C LEU A 46 -11.82 -16.34 -4.36
N GLU A 47 -12.15 -17.62 -4.47
CA GLU A 47 -11.72 -18.49 -5.59
C GLU A 47 -12.18 -17.97 -6.97
N ASN A 48 -13.33 -17.30 -7.03
CA ASN A 48 -13.85 -16.69 -8.26
C ASN A 48 -13.74 -15.15 -8.27
N ALA A 49 -13.17 -14.56 -7.22
CA ALA A 49 -13.01 -13.11 -7.14
C ALA A 49 -11.89 -12.65 -8.08
N ASN A 50 -12.17 -11.62 -8.87
CA ASN A 50 -11.11 -10.88 -9.55
C ASN A 50 -10.41 -9.91 -8.58
N ARG A 51 -9.40 -9.20 -9.08
CA ARG A 51 -8.67 -8.17 -8.32
C ARG A 51 -9.61 -7.09 -7.74
N ILE A 52 -10.64 -6.71 -8.51
CA ILE A 52 -11.66 -5.75 -8.10
C ILE A 52 -12.54 -6.32 -6.98
N ASP A 53 -13.01 -7.55 -7.15
CA ASP A 53 -13.85 -8.23 -6.16
C ASP A 53 -13.08 -8.45 -4.86
N THR A 54 -11.82 -8.87 -4.95
CA THR A 54 -10.93 -9.06 -3.80
C THR A 54 -10.75 -7.77 -3.02
N LYS A 55 -10.52 -6.63 -3.71
CA LYS A 55 -10.50 -5.30 -3.09
C LYS A 55 -11.84 -5.01 -2.40
N ASN A 56 -12.96 -5.18 -3.08
CA ASN A 56 -14.28 -4.89 -2.50
C ASN A 56 -14.57 -5.76 -1.26
N LEU A 57 -14.21 -7.04 -1.30
CA LEU A 57 -14.33 -7.95 -0.16
C LEU A 57 -13.45 -7.48 1.00
N LEU A 58 -12.19 -7.14 0.75
CA LEU A 58 -11.30 -6.59 1.78
C LEU A 58 -11.90 -5.34 2.45
N MET A 59 -12.39 -4.40 1.64
CA MET A 59 -12.99 -3.16 2.14
C MET A 59 -14.32 -3.38 2.86
N LYS A 60 -15.10 -4.38 2.46
CA LYS A 60 -16.40 -4.71 3.06
C LYS A 60 -16.26 -5.48 4.37
N PHE A 61 -15.30 -6.40 4.46
CA PHE A 61 -15.10 -7.27 5.63
C PHE A 61 -14.21 -6.62 6.68
N TYR A 62 -13.06 -6.08 6.28
CA TYR A 62 -12.09 -5.52 7.22
C TYR A 62 -12.26 -4.01 7.42
N GLY A 63 -12.82 -3.30 6.43
CA GLY A 63 -12.88 -1.84 6.41
C GLY A 63 -11.58 -1.23 5.87
N GLY A 64 -11.59 0.06 5.55
CA GLY A 64 -10.50 0.70 4.79
C GLY A 64 -9.10 0.51 5.39
N ASP A 65 -8.87 1.00 6.61
CA ASP A 65 -7.52 1.00 7.18
C ASP A 65 -7.01 -0.42 7.50
N ASN A 66 -7.88 -1.28 8.02
CA ASN A 66 -7.57 -2.69 8.30
C ASN A 66 -7.30 -3.49 7.02
N ALA A 67 -8.05 -3.24 5.94
CA ALA A 67 -7.87 -3.93 4.66
C ALA A 67 -6.44 -3.76 4.12
N VAL A 68 -5.86 -2.56 4.28
CA VAL A 68 -4.46 -2.30 3.90
C VAL A 68 -3.51 -3.11 4.78
N ASN A 69 -3.75 -3.15 6.09
CA ASN A 69 -2.90 -3.88 7.02
C ASN A 69 -2.89 -5.39 6.73
N VAL A 70 -4.08 -5.96 6.50
CA VAL A 70 -4.25 -7.37 6.07
C VAL A 70 -3.52 -7.64 4.76
N THR A 71 -3.64 -6.75 3.78
CA THR A 71 -2.98 -6.93 2.47
C THR A 71 -1.46 -6.94 2.60
N ILE A 72 -0.88 -6.06 3.44
CA ILE A 72 0.56 -6.01 3.72
C ILE A 72 1.03 -7.31 4.41
N ASP A 73 0.25 -7.82 5.37
CA ASP A 73 0.57 -9.06 6.08
C ASP A 73 0.59 -10.25 5.13
N VAL A 74 -0.49 -10.43 4.35
CA VAL A 74 -0.58 -11.53 3.38
C VAL A 74 0.55 -11.42 2.34
N PHE A 75 0.85 -10.22 1.82
CA PHE A 75 1.96 -10.02 0.89
C PHE A 75 3.29 -10.48 1.49
N THR A 76 3.51 -10.22 2.78
CA THR A 76 4.70 -10.68 3.49
C THR A 76 4.73 -12.21 3.59
N GLN A 77 3.58 -12.85 3.86
CA GLN A 77 3.45 -14.30 3.93
C GLN A 77 3.70 -15.00 2.59
N ILE A 78 3.28 -14.39 1.47
CA ILE A 78 3.51 -14.95 0.11
C ILE A 78 4.85 -14.50 -0.50
N ASN A 79 5.78 -13.98 0.32
CA ASN A 79 7.12 -13.49 -0.08
C ASN A 79 7.14 -12.25 -1.00
N LEU A 80 6.05 -11.50 -1.09
CA LEU A 80 5.96 -10.24 -1.84
C LEU A 80 6.30 -9.02 -0.99
N ARG A 81 7.47 -9.07 -0.34
CA ARG A 81 7.94 -8.01 0.57
C ARG A 81 8.08 -6.66 -0.12
N ALA A 82 8.47 -6.63 -1.40
CA ALA A 82 8.57 -5.40 -2.19
C ALA A 82 7.20 -4.73 -2.37
N SER A 83 6.19 -5.51 -2.75
CA SER A 83 4.81 -5.03 -2.90
C SER A 83 4.24 -4.56 -1.55
N ALA A 84 4.53 -5.28 -0.47
CA ALA A 84 4.10 -4.93 0.89
C ALA A 84 4.70 -3.58 1.34
N ALA A 85 6.01 -3.40 1.14
CA ALA A 85 6.70 -2.14 1.46
C ALA A 85 6.14 -0.97 0.67
N LYS A 86 5.91 -1.15 -0.64
CA LYS A 86 5.33 -0.12 -1.51
C LYS A 86 3.92 0.28 -1.05
N LEU A 87 3.08 -0.70 -0.72
CA LEU A 87 1.73 -0.43 -0.22
C LEU A 87 1.75 0.33 1.13
N ARG A 88 2.68 -0.02 2.03
CA ARG A 88 2.88 0.67 3.30
C ARG A 88 3.31 2.13 3.11
N GLU A 89 4.24 2.37 2.20
CA GLU A 89 4.73 3.70 1.89
C GLU A 89 3.61 4.59 1.30
N GLU A 90 2.83 4.08 0.36
CA GLU A 90 1.73 4.83 -0.25
C GLU A 90 0.63 5.17 0.76
N ARG A 91 0.36 4.28 1.73
CA ARG A 91 -0.52 4.55 2.87
C ARG A 91 -0.03 5.74 3.69
N GLU A 92 1.27 5.82 3.98
CA GLU A 92 1.86 6.91 4.77
C GLU A 92 1.91 8.22 3.97
N LYS A 93 2.23 8.16 2.67
CA LYS A 93 2.20 9.34 1.78
C LYS A 93 0.80 9.95 1.69
N GLY A 94 -0.26 9.15 1.76
CA GLY A 94 -1.64 9.63 1.81
C GLY A 94 -2.02 10.39 3.09
N LYS A 95 -1.23 10.30 4.17
CA LYS A 95 -1.44 11.01 5.44
C LYS A 95 -0.58 12.27 5.60
N LYS A 96 0.44 12.47 4.77
CA LYS A 96 1.33 13.64 4.86
C LYS A 96 0.88 14.68 3.84
N PRO A 97 0.46 15.90 4.23
CA PRO A 97 0.60 17.01 3.29
C PRO A 97 2.07 17.06 2.92
N LYS A 98 2.36 16.98 1.62
CA LYS A 98 3.68 17.26 1.07
C LYS A 98 4.05 18.69 1.47
N VAL A 99 4.62 18.85 2.66
CA VAL A 99 5.52 19.97 2.94
C VAL A 99 6.68 19.78 1.98
N THR A 100 6.56 20.48 0.86
CA THR A 100 7.64 21.23 0.21
C THR A 100 8.97 21.11 0.94
N GLU A 101 9.88 20.28 0.44
CA GLU A 101 11.28 20.66 0.47
C GLU A 101 11.61 21.22 -0.92
N ASN A 102 11.38 22.52 -1.03
CA ASN A 102 11.85 23.34 -2.12
C ASN A 102 13.40 23.31 -2.14
N PRO A 103 14.07 23.25 -3.31
CA PRO A 103 15.52 23.22 -3.43
C PRO A 103 16.12 24.52 -2.90
N ARG A 104 16.43 24.58 -1.60
CA ARG A 104 17.07 25.74 -0.99
C ARG A 104 18.57 25.62 -1.18
N VAL A 105 19.00 26.15 -2.33
CA VAL A 105 20.24 26.91 -2.55
C VAL A 105 21.37 26.59 -1.57
N SER A 106 22.37 25.86 -2.05
CA SER A 106 23.71 25.90 -1.47
C SER A 106 24.20 27.36 -1.48
N PRO A 107 24.42 28.02 -0.32
CA PRO A 107 25.27 29.19 -0.32
C PRO A 107 26.70 28.66 -0.34
N ARG A 108 27.33 28.59 -1.52
CA ARG A 108 28.78 28.46 -1.57
C ARG A 108 29.39 29.83 -1.27
N ALA A 109 29.63 30.06 0.01
CA ALA A 109 30.47 31.14 0.51
C ALA A 109 31.95 30.91 0.14
N ALA A 110 32.68 32.03 0.08
CA ALA A 110 34.14 32.19 0.10
C ALA A 110 34.89 31.85 -1.23
N ALA A 111 35.86 32.61 -1.74
CA ALA A 111 36.58 33.82 -1.28
C ALA A 111 37.45 34.39 -2.44
N ALA A 112 38.06 35.55 -2.16
CA ALA A 112 39.11 36.32 -2.88
C ALA A 112 38.54 37.59 -3.54
N GLY A 113 38.73 38.81 -3.04
CA GLY A 113 39.90 39.37 -2.33
C GLY A 113 40.84 39.97 -3.37
N GLY A 114 40.97 41.30 -3.40
CA GLY A 114 41.98 41.97 -4.24
C GLY A 114 41.56 43.33 -4.80
N GLU A 115 41.51 44.31 -3.92
CA GLU A 115 41.46 45.75 -4.21
C GLU A 115 42.90 46.24 -4.40
N THR A 116 43.20 46.92 -5.51
CA THR A 116 44.25 47.97 -5.66
C THR A 116 43.94 48.62 -7.02
N GLY A 117 43.65 49.91 -7.13
CA GLY A 117 44.51 51.03 -6.75
C GLY A 117 44.99 51.66 -8.05
#